data_AF-X1C871-F1
#
_entry.id   AF-X1C871-F1
#
_cell.length_a   1.000
_cell.length_b   1.000
_cell.length_c   1.000
_cell.angle_alpha   90.00
_cell.angle_beta   90.00
_cell.angle_gamma   90.00
#
_symmetry.space_group_name_H-M   'P 1'
#
loop_
_entity.id
_entity.type
_entity.pdbx_description
1 polymer ?
#
loop_
_entity_poly.entity_id
_entity_poly.type
_entity_poly.pdbx_seq_one_letter_code
_entity_poly.pdbx_strand_id
1 'polypeptide(L)'
;MYIEDTNDSIDEFINGAWWSRENANIPFSIMSLNNKIAEKAHKRYWLTKVYNEDIRQAYKTRLFKIHNLGHLTTYCVGWNTEDILLKGFKGQPGRQSSRPPKHFRVALGQIYNFLYTLQGEAAGAEALNNFDTYLAPFIYYDKMSQEDVDQCIQEFIFNMNVPTRVGGQQPFTNITLDQRVPKHMKDDSVIIAGKYMEDVYGNFQEQMDMLNKAWWKQRLSGDADGRPQPFPIETLNVTEDFDWNDETLFKAVALRGSPYFANYVSPNIDMSPEDVRSMCCRIRIDNRELKKRGGGFFGAHP
;
A
#
# COMPACT_ATOMS: atom_id res chain seq x y z
N MET A 1 -38.50 -0.95 2.49
CA MET A 1 -37.63 -2.12 2.74
C MET A 1 -36.64 -1.68 3.79
N TYR A 2 -36.90 -1.97 5.06
CA TYR A 2 -35.95 -1.66 6.13
C TYR A 2 -34.89 -2.75 6.15
N ILE A 3 -33.62 -2.38 6.35
CA ILE A 3 -32.61 -3.35 6.77
C ILE A 3 -33.01 -3.73 8.20
N GLU A 4 -33.73 -4.84 8.35
CA GLU A 4 -34.03 -5.45 9.66
C GLU A 4 -32.75 -5.45 10.50
N ASP A 5 -32.85 -5.13 11.79
CA ASP A 5 -31.73 -5.21 12.77
C ASP A 5 -30.69 -4.06 12.70
N THR A 6 -30.99 -2.95 11.98
CA THR A 6 -30.06 -1.80 11.92
C THR A 6 -30.09 -0.96 13.20
N ASN A 7 -31.27 -0.74 13.80
CA ASN A 7 -31.40 0.06 15.02
C ASN A 7 -30.67 -0.63 16.19
N ASP A 8 -30.91 -1.92 16.39
CA ASP A 8 -30.24 -2.71 17.43
C ASP A 8 -28.72 -2.72 17.22
N SER A 9 -28.25 -2.82 15.97
CA SER A 9 -26.82 -2.70 15.64
C SER A 9 -26.23 -1.33 16.00
N ILE A 10 -26.99 -0.25 15.81
CA ILE A 10 -26.57 1.11 16.18
C ILE A 10 -26.54 1.24 17.71
N ASP A 11 -27.58 0.77 18.39
CA ASP A 11 -27.68 0.82 19.85
C ASP A 11 -26.57 0.01 20.52
N GLU A 12 -26.30 -1.21 20.06
CA GLU A 12 -25.18 -2.04 20.51
C GLU A 12 -23.84 -1.34 20.31
N PHE A 13 -23.63 -0.70 19.15
CA PHE A 13 -22.40 0.02 18.88
C PHE A 13 -22.25 1.20 19.85
N ILE A 14 -23.28 2.05 19.99
CA ILE A 14 -23.27 3.22 20.89
C ILE A 14 -22.99 2.79 22.34
N ASN A 15 -23.54 1.65 22.76
CA ASN A 15 -23.32 1.09 24.10
C ASN A 15 -21.97 0.33 24.24
N GLY A 16 -21.10 0.38 23.23
CA GLY A 16 -19.73 -0.13 23.32
C GLY A 16 -19.63 -1.65 23.26
N ALA A 17 -20.51 -2.32 22.51
CA ALA A 17 -20.47 -3.78 22.32
C ALA A 17 -19.08 -4.27 21.89
N TRP A 18 -18.67 -5.46 22.33
CA TRP A 18 -17.31 -5.99 22.10
C TRP A 18 -16.90 -6.02 20.62
N TRP A 19 -17.85 -6.29 19.72
CA TRP A 19 -17.60 -6.39 18.28
C TRP A 19 -17.28 -5.03 17.64
N SER A 20 -17.62 -3.92 18.31
CA SER A 20 -17.17 -2.56 17.90
C SER A 20 -15.65 -2.38 18.02
N ARG A 21 -14.97 -3.27 18.76
CA ARG A 21 -13.52 -3.24 19.03
C ARG A 21 -12.75 -4.40 18.37
N GLU A 22 -13.37 -5.12 17.42
CA GLU A 22 -12.73 -6.27 16.75
C GLU A 22 -11.51 -5.85 15.90
N ASN A 23 -11.51 -4.63 15.35
CA ASN A 23 -10.40 -4.11 14.56
C ASN A 23 -9.62 -3.05 15.35
N ALA A 24 -8.38 -3.37 15.73
CA ALA A 24 -7.52 -2.49 16.51
C ALA A 24 -7.13 -1.19 15.78
N ASN A 25 -7.23 -1.16 14.45
CA ASN A 25 -6.89 0.03 13.65
C ASN A 25 -8.06 1.02 13.55
N ILE A 26 -9.27 0.63 13.95
CA ILE A 26 -10.47 1.47 13.81
C ILE A 26 -10.89 1.97 15.20
N PRO A 27 -10.75 3.27 15.50
CA PRO A 27 -11.24 3.83 16.75
C PRO A 27 -12.78 3.89 16.77
N PHE A 28 -13.36 4.12 17.94
CA PHE A 28 -14.79 4.39 18.05
C PHE A 28 -15.14 5.73 17.37
N SER A 29 -15.95 5.70 16.30
CA SER A 29 -16.36 6.91 15.58
C SER A 29 -17.64 6.67 14.77
N ILE A 30 -18.27 7.74 14.27
CA ILE A 30 -19.41 7.65 13.34
C ILE A 30 -19.01 6.92 12.04
N MET A 31 -17.78 7.12 11.56
CA MET A 31 -17.30 6.41 10.38
C MET A 31 -17.18 4.90 10.63
N SER A 32 -16.70 4.54 11.81
CA SER A 32 -16.58 3.14 12.25
C SER A 32 -17.96 2.48 12.35
N LEU A 33 -18.97 3.20 12.86
CA LEU A 33 -20.36 2.74 12.86
C LEU A 33 -20.87 2.46 11.45
N ASN A 34 -20.70 3.42 10.53
CA ASN A 34 -21.14 3.28 9.13
C ASN A 34 -20.48 2.08 8.45
N ASN A 35 -19.17 1.91 8.65
CA ASN A 35 -18.44 0.74 8.16
C ASN A 35 -18.99 -0.56 8.71
N LYS A 36 -19.25 -0.65 10.03
CA LYS A 36 -19.77 -1.87 10.65
C LYS A 36 -21.17 -2.23 10.15
N ILE A 37 -22.03 -1.26 9.90
CA ILE A 37 -23.35 -1.48 9.28
C ILE A 37 -23.17 -2.05 7.87
N ALA A 38 -22.30 -1.45 7.06
CA ALA A 38 -22.00 -1.94 5.72
C ALA A 38 -21.40 -3.36 5.74
N GLU A 39 -20.47 -3.65 6.66
CA GLU A 39 -19.87 -4.97 6.83
C GLU A 39 -20.91 -6.05 7.13
N LYS A 40 -21.89 -5.77 8.00
CA LYS A 40 -23.00 -6.71 8.29
C LYS A 40 -23.83 -6.98 7.03
N ALA A 41 -24.15 -5.94 6.25
CA ALA A 41 -24.91 -6.08 5.02
C ALA A 41 -24.16 -6.90 3.96
N HIS A 42 -22.87 -6.61 3.73
CA HIS A 42 -22.03 -7.36 2.80
C HIS A 42 -21.87 -8.82 3.20
N LYS A 43 -21.62 -9.08 4.49
CA LYS A 43 -21.52 -10.44 5.03
C LYS A 43 -22.79 -11.24 4.82
N ARG A 44 -23.96 -10.63 5.06
CA ARG A 44 -25.26 -11.26 4.79
C ARG A 44 -25.38 -11.59 3.31
N TYR A 45 -25.03 -10.67 2.42
CA TYR A 45 -25.12 -10.89 0.97
C TYR A 45 -24.22 -12.05 0.52
N TRP A 46 -22.93 -12.05 0.90
CA TRP A 46 -22.01 -13.15 0.60
C TRP A 46 -22.58 -14.49 1.01
N LEU A 47 -22.99 -14.61 2.27
CA LEU A 47 -23.47 -15.87 2.82
C LEU A 47 -24.79 -16.29 2.20
N THR A 48 -25.68 -15.35 1.86
CA THR A 48 -27.05 -15.67 1.41
C THR A 48 -27.24 -15.79 -0.09
N LYS A 49 -26.46 -15.05 -0.89
CA LYS A 49 -26.62 -14.93 -2.34
C LYS A 49 -25.47 -15.50 -3.15
N VAL A 50 -24.26 -15.51 -2.61
CA VAL A 50 -23.06 -15.93 -3.36
C VAL A 50 -22.61 -17.33 -2.95
N TYR A 51 -22.41 -17.57 -1.65
CA TYR A 51 -22.04 -18.88 -1.14
C TYR A 51 -23.25 -19.80 -1.02
N ASN A 52 -23.03 -21.08 -1.34
CA ASN A 52 -24.02 -22.13 -1.19
C ASN A 52 -24.27 -22.45 0.31
N GLU A 53 -25.26 -23.28 0.57
CA GLU A 53 -25.67 -23.61 1.93
C GLU A 53 -24.57 -24.36 2.69
N ASP A 54 -23.83 -25.26 2.04
CA ASP A 54 -22.76 -26.03 2.68
C ASP A 54 -21.65 -25.12 3.21
N ILE A 55 -21.17 -24.18 2.40
CA ILE A 55 -20.17 -23.18 2.81
C ILE A 55 -20.71 -22.30 3.94
N ARG A 56 -21.97 -21.88 3.84
CA ARG A 56 -22.63 -21.07 4.87
C ARG A 56 -22.73 -21.80 6.21
N GLN A 57 -23.09 -23.08 6.19
CA GLN A 57 -23.18 -23.89 7.40
C GLN A 57 -21.81 -24.14 7.99
N ALA A 58 -20.82 -24.51 7.17
CA ALA A 58 -19.44 -24.68 7.63
C ALA A 58 -18.86 -23.39 8.25
N TYR A 59 -19.17 -22.21 7.69
CA TYR A 59 -18.84 -20.93 8.29
C TYR A 59 -19.54 -20.72 9.64
N LYS A 60 -20.85 -20.98 9.72
CA LYS A 60 -21.64 -20.82 10.96
C LYS A 60 -21.21 -21.76 12.08
N THR A 61 -20.87 -23.01 11.75
CA THR A 61 -20.35 -24.00 12.70
C THR A 61 -18.87 -23.83 13.00
N ARG A 62 -18.24 -22.79 12.42
CA ARG A 62 -16.82 -22.44 12.61
C ARG A 62 -15.86 -23.56 12.19
N LEU A 63 -16.22 -24.34 11.17
CA LEU A 63 -15.32 -25.32 10.55
C LEU A 63 -14.12 -24.62 9.88
N PHE A 64 -14.35 -23.43 9.30
CA PHE A 64 -13.31 -22.54 8.81
C PHE A 64 -13.73 -21.07 8.96
N LYS A 65 -12.75 -20.17 8.85
CA LYS A 65 -12.98 -18.72 8.79
C LYS A 65 -12.89 -18.25 7.35
N ILE A 66 -13.95 -17.60 6.88
CA ILE A 66 -13.87 -16.78 5.66
C ILE A 66 -13.45 -15.38 6.08
N HIS A 67 -12.30 -14.93 5.58
CA HIS A 67 -11.77 -13.61 5.85
C HIS A 67 -12.54 -12.54 5.08
N ASN A 68 -12.61 -11.32 5.63
CA ASN A 68 -13.08 -10.11 4.96
C ASN A 68 -14.50 -10.17 4.35
N LEU A 69 -15.40 -11.01 4.88
CA LEU A 69 -16.82 -11.04 4.47
C LEU A 69 -17.54 -9.70 4.60
N GLY A 70 -16.99 -8.75 5.36
CA GLY A 70 -17.51 -7.38 5.46
C GLY A 70 -17.30 -6.53 4.20
N HIS A 71 -16.58 -7.02 3.21
CA HIS A 71 -16.28 -6.28 1.98
C HIS A 71 -16.74 -7.09 0.76
N LEU A 72 -17.54 -6.46 -0.10
CA LEU A 72 -18.05 -7.05 -1.35
C LEU A 72 -17.11 -6.71 -2.51
N THR A 73 -15.83 -7.03 -2.35
CA THR A 73 -14.78 -6.68 -3.31
C THR A 73 -13.59 -7.66 -3.23
N THR A 74 -12.53 -7.40 -4.00
CA THR A 74 -11.26 -8.13 -3.98
C THR A 74 -10.53 -7.99 -2.64
N TYR A 75 -9.58 -8.88 -2.35
CA TYR A 75 -8.83 -8.85 -1.10
C TYR A 75 -7.76 -7.74 -1.09
N CYS A 76 -6.57 -7.99 -1.65
CA CYS A 76 -5.48 -7.01 -1.73
C CYS A 76 -5.17 -6.70 -3.19
N VAL A 77 -4.54 -5.55 -3.44
CA VAL A 77 -4.14 -5.12 -4.78
C VAL A 77 -2.71 -4.60 -4.76
N GLY A 78 -1.92 -4.99 -5.76
CA GLY A 78 -0.60 -4.44 -6.03
C GLY A 78 -0.68 -3.64 -7.30
N TRP A 79 -0.30 -2.38 -7.23
CA TRP A 79 -0.41 -1.45 -8.32
C TRP A 79 0.93 -1.25 -9.00
N ASN A 80 0.90 -1.07 -10.32
CA ASN A 80 2.10 -0.74 -11.07
C ASN A 80 2.37 0.78 -10.94
N THR A 81 3.46 1.14 -10.27
CA THR A 81 3.90 2.53 -10.10
C THR A 81 4.18 3.21 -11.45
N GLU A 82 4.74 2.49 -12.43
CA GLU A 82 4.97 3.00 -13.80
C GLU A 82 3.66 3.48 -14.43
N ASP A 83 2.57 2.72 -14.26
CA ASP A 83 1.26 3.08 -14.82
C ASP A 83 0.73 4.39 -14.23
N ILE A 84 0.94 4.61 -12.93
CA ILE A 84 0.60 5.87 -12.26
C ILE A 84 1.43 7.01 -12.85
N LEU A 85 2.73 6.81 -13.08
CA LEU A 85 3.62 7.83 -13.64
C LEU A 85 3.36 8.12 -15.12
N LEU A 86 2.98 7.12 -15.92
CA LEU A 86 2.67 7.26 -17.34
C LEU A 86 1.30 7.88 -17.59
N LYS A 87 0.31 7.47 -16.81
CA LYS A 87 -1.10 7.82 -17.04
C LYS A 87 -1.52 8.99 -16.16
N GLY A 88 -1.01 9.12 -14.94
CA GLY A 88 -1.60 9.96 -13.90
C GLY A 88 -2.90 9.37 -13.36
N PHE A 89 -3.57 10.09 -12.46
CA PHE A 89 -4.81 9.61 -11.83
C PHE A 89 -6.03 9.69 -12.78
N LYS A 90 -6.53 8.56 -13.28
CA LYS A 90 -7.72 8.47 -14.15
C LYS A 90 -8.38 7.09 -14.02
N GLY A 91 -9.58 6.91 -14.59
CA GLY A 91 -10.18 5.58 -14.75
C GLY A 91 -11.71 5.54 -14.71
N GLN A 92 -12.36 6.47 -14.01
CA GLN A 92 -13.82 6.50 -13.89
C GLN A 92 -14.43 7.63 -14.75
N PRO A 93 -15.28 7.30 -15.76
CA PRO A 93 -15.99 8.31 -16.53
C PRO A 93 -16.79 9.27 -15.64
N GLY A 94 -16.73 10.57 -15.94
CA GLY A 94 -17.43 11.61 -15.17
C GLY A 94 -16.80 11.98 -13.83
N ARG A 95 -15.65 11.40 -13.46
CA ARG A 95 -14.84 11.84 -12.32
C ARG A 95 -13.67 12.70 -12.77
N GLN A 96 -13.17 13.51 -11.83
CA GLN A 96 -11.96 14.30 -12.04
C GLN A 96 -10.75 13.38 -12.27
N SER A 97 -9.88 13.79 -13.19
CA SER A 97 -8.63 13.09 -13.52
C SER A 97 -7.44 14.05 -13.47
N SER A 98 -6.27 13.54 -13.10
CA SER A 98 -5.00 14.24 -13.11
C SER A 98 -4.11 13.77 -14.26
N ARG A 99 -3.39 14.71 -14.87
CA ARG A 99 -2.33 14.38 -15.83
C ARG A 99 -1.13 13.75 -15.09
N PRO A 100 -0.25 13.03 -15.80
CA PRO A 100 1.00 12.52 -15.24
C PRO A 100 1.78 13.56 -14.44
N PRO A 101 2.38 13.18 -13.30
CA PRO A 101 3.14 14.10 -12.47
C PRO A 101 4.42 14.56 -13.19
N LYS A 102 4.82 15.82 -12.95
CA LYS A 102 6.06 16.40 -13.49
C LYS A 102 7.14 16.68 -12.45
N HIS A 103 6.75 16.75 -11.18
CA HIS A 103 7.59 17.15 -10.05
C HIS A 103 7.45 16.12 -8.93
N PHE A 104 8.50 15.92 -8.14
CA PHE A 104 8.60 14.91 -7.08
C PHE A 104 7.43 15.01 -6.09
N ARG A 105 7.18 16.22 -5.58
CA ARG A 105 6.07 16.49 -4.66
C ARG A 105 4.70 16.14 -5.27
N VAL A 106 4.53 16.38 -6.57
CA VAL A 106 3.28 16.06 -7.28
C VAL A 106 3.14 14.56 -7.50
N ALA A 107 4.23 13.83 -7.76
CA ALA A 107 4.22 12.37 -7.88
C ALA A 107 3.80 11.71 -6.56
N LEU A 108 4.43 12.09 -5.44
CA LEU A 108 4.01 11.68 -4.10
C LEU A 108 2.54 12.04 -3.82
N GLY A 109 2.16 13.25 -4.24
CA GLY A 109 0.79 13.76 -4.16
C GLY A 109 -0.24 12.86 -4.84
N GLN A 110 0.05 12.44 -6.06
CA GLN A 110 -0.83 11.56 -6.82
C GLN A 110 -0.83 10.14 -6.23
N ILE A 111 0.31 9.64 -5.76
CA ILE A 111 0.39 8.32 -5.13
C ILE A 111 -0.50 8.24 -3.88
N TYR A 112 -0.38 9.20 -2.94
CA TYR A 112 -1.23 9.11 -1.74
C TYR A 112 -2.71 9.27 -2.11
N ASN A 113 -3.07 10.19 -3.00
CA ASN A 113 -4.48 10.35 -3.42
C ASN A 113 -5.01 9.09 -4.11
N PHE A 114 -4.16 8.40 -4.88
CA PHE A 114 -4.50 7.15 -5.53
C PHE A 114 -4.81 6.05 -4.51
N LEU A 115 -3.90 5.80 -3.57
CA LEU A 115 -4.07 4.79 -2.51
C LEU A 115 -5.27 5.11 -1.61
N TYR A 116 -5.50 6.38 -1.27
CA TYR A 116 -6.69 6.77 -0.49
C TYR A 116 -8.00 6.58 -1.25
N THR A 117 -8.00 6.80 -2.57
CA THR A 117 -9.22 6.63 -3.36
C THR A 117 -9.60 5.16 -3.46
N LEU A 118 -8.61 4.28 -3.56
CA LEU A 118 -8.82 2.85 -3.78
C LEU A 118 -9.00 2.06 -2.48
N GLN A 119 -8.72 2.66 -1.32
CA GLN A 119 -8.86 2.01 -0.01
C GLN A 119 -10.26 1.39 0.20
N GLY A 120 -11.30 1.98 -0.38
CA GLY A 120 -12.67 1.47 -0.31
C GLY A 120 -13.00 0.39 -1.35
N GLU A 121 -12.15 0.21 -2.36
CA GLU A 121 -12.31 -0.71 -3.48
C GLU A 121 -11.60 -2.06 -3.21
N ALA A 122 -10.74 -2.16 -2.21
CA ALA A 122 -10.11 -3.41 -1.77
C ALA A 122 -10.35 -3.65 -0.27
N ALA A 123 -10.48 -4.91 0.14
CA ALA A 123 -10.72 -5.26 1.54
C ALA A 123 -9.45 -5.27 2.41
N GLY A 124 -8.29 -5.29 1.77
CA GLY A 124 -6.97 -5.51 2.36
C GLY A 124 -5.97 -4.46 1.92
N ALA A 125 -4.71 -4.87 1.81
CA ALA A 125 -3.62 -3.95 1.53
C ALA A 125 -3.59 -3.50 0.08
N GLU A 126 -3.10 -2.27 -0.11
CA GLU A 126 -2.68 -1.74 -1.39
C GLU A 126 -1.18 -1.51 -1.42
N ALA A 127 -0.52 -2.14 -2.39
CA ALA A 127 0.93 -2.17 -2.47
C ALA A 127 1.46 -1.43 -3.70
N LEU A 128 2.57 -0.71 -3.53
CA LEU A 128 3.42 -0.21 -4.61
C LEU A 128 4.81 -0.82 -4.49
N ASN A 129 5.33 -1.34 -5.60
CA ASN A 129 6.70 -1.86 -5.65
C ASN A 129 7.63 -0.81 -6.27
N ASN A 130 8.93 -0.97 -6.02
CA ASN A 130 10.01 -0.15 -6.58
C ASN A 130 9.83 1.36 -6.33
N PHE A 131 9.34 1.71 -5.14
CA PHE A 131 8.87 3.06 -4.83
C PHE A 131 10.00 4.10 -4.92
N ASP A 132 11.15 3.80 -4.35
CA ASP A 132 12.33 4.67 -4.37
C ASP A 132 12.96 4.75 -5.77
N THR A 133 13.08 3.62 -6.47
CA THR A 133 13.60 3.60 -7.86
C THR A 133 12.75 4.44 -8.81
N TYR A 134 11.42 4.26 -8.80
CA TYR A 134 10.54 5.00 -9.72
C TYR A 134 10.52 6.51 -9.45
N LEU A 135 10.72 6.92 -8.19
CA LEU A 135 10.60 8.32 -7.80
C LEU A 135 11.94 9.09 -7.79
N ALA A 136 13.07 8.40 -7.67
CA ALA A 136 14.40 9.01 -7.66
C ALA A 136 14.68 9.97 -8.84
N PRO A 137 14.28 9.68 -10.10
CA PRO A 137 14.53 10.60 -11.21
C PRO A 137 13.89 11.98 -11.02
N PHE A 138 12.72 12.07 -10.38
CA PHE A 138 12.07 13.36 -10.13
C PHE A 138 12.93 14.28 -9.25
N ILE A 139 13.66 13.72 -8.28
CA ILE A 139 14.56 14.47 -7.39
C ILE A 139 15.67 15.14 -8.21
N TYR A 140 16.23 14.41 -9.19
CA TYR A 140 17.26 14.93 -10.09
C TYR A 140 16.72 16.03 -11.01
N TYR A 141 15.61 15.77 -11.70
CA TYR A 141 15.03 16.72 -12.66
C TYR A 141 14.52 18.01 -11.99
N ASP A 142 14.03 17.91 -10.75
CA ASP A 142 13.64 19.06 -9.95
C ASP A 142 14.84 19.79 -9.30
N LYS A 143 16.05 19.24 -9.41
CA LYS A 143 17.30 19.77 -8.81
C LYS A 143 17.17 19.98 -7.30
N MET A 144 16.56 19.02 -6.63
CA MET A 144 16.23 19.13 -5.21
C MET A 144 17.47 18.97 -4.34
N SER A 145 17.51 19.73 -3.25
CA SER A 145 18.45 19.49 -2.16
C SER A 145 17.95 18.36 -1.25
N GLN A 146 18.81 17.86 -0.35
CA GLN A 146 18.38 16.90 0.67
C GLN A 146 17.25 17.47 1.56
N GLU A 147 17.29 18.78 1.86
CA GLU A 147 16.26 19.43 2.68
C GLU A 147 14.90 19.44 1.99
N ASP A 148 14.87 19.65 0.66
CA ASP A 148 13.64 19.59 -0.12
C ASP A 148 13.04 18.19 -0.13
N VAL A 149 13.90 17.16 -0.25
CA VAL A 149 13.48 15.75 -0.23
C VAL A 149 12.95 15.36 1.15
N ASP A 150 13.66 15.75 2.22
CA ASP A 150 13.21 15.55 3.60
C ASP A 150 11.81 16.13 3.83
N GLN A 151 11.56 17.36 3.35
CA GLN A 151 10.28 18.03 3.49
C GLN A 151 9.15 17.32 2.73
N CYS A 152 9.42 16.86 1.50
CA CYS A 152 8.45 16.15 0.68
C CYS A 152 8.10 14.77 1.26
N ILE A 153 9.08 14.04 1.77
CA ILE A 153 8.86 12.74 2.42
C ILE A 153 8.13 12.91 3.75
N GLN A 154 8.45 13.94 4.54
CA GLN A 154 7.67 14.30 5.72
C GLN A 154 6.20 14.54 5.37
N GLU A 155 5.92 15.36 4.36
CA GLU A 155 4.55 15.63 3.91
C GLU A 155 3.84 14.34 3.49
N PHE A 156 4.51 13.49 2.71
CA PHE A 156 3.93 12.22 2.27
C PHE A 156 3.58 11.31 3.45
N ILE A 157 4.52 11.07 4.37
CA ILE A 157 4.29 10.20 5.52
C ILE A 157 3.19 10.76 6.43
N PHE A 158 3.14 12.07 6.64
CA PHE A 158 2.05 12.67 7.42
C PHE A 158 0.69 12.41 6.77
N ASN A 159 0.56 12.67 5.46
CA ASN A 159 -0.69 12.41 4.74
C ASN A 159 -1.10 10.92 4.76
N MET A 160 -0.15 10.00 4.64
CA MET A 160 -0.42 8.56 4.72
C MET A 160 -0.91 8.12 6.11
N ASN A 161 -0.68 8.91 7.16
CA ASN A 161 -1.03 8.55 8.54
C ASN A 161 -2.23 9.33 9.11
N VAL A 162 -2.87 10.24 8.35
CA VAL A 162 -4.07 10.96 8.82
C VAL A 162 -5.38 10.24 8.40
N PRO A 163 -6.22 9.77 9.34
CA PRO A 163 -7.47 9.08 9.01
C PRO A 163 -8.53 10.08 8.52
N THR A 164 -8.51 10.44 7.24
CA THR A 164 -9.26 11.60 6.72
C THR A 164 -10.40 11.29 5.76
N ARG A 165 -10.44 10.12 5.11
CA ARG A 165 -11.35 9.87 3.99
C ARG A 165 -11.92 8.46 4.02
N VAL A 166 -13.25 8.40 4.16
CA VAL A 166 -14.15 7.22 4.13
C VAL A 166 -13.63 6.00 4.89
N GLY A 167 -14.12 5.82 6.12
CA GLY A 167 -13.94 4.59 6.88
C GLY A 167 -13.21 4.73 8.22
N GLY A 168 -12.76 5.94 8.57
CA GLY A 168 -12.22 6.23 9.91
C GLY A 168 -10.88 5.56 10.22
N GLN A 169 -10.18 5.03 9.20
CA GLN A 169 -8.89 4.36 9.29
C GLN A 169 -7.96 4.88 8.20
N GLN A 170 -6.65 4.93 8.48
CA GLN A 170 -5.64 5.11 7.45
C GLN A 170 -5.68 3.97 6.41
N PRO A 171 -5.33 4.24 5.14
CA PRO A 171 -5.25 3.23 4.11
C PRO A 171 -4.19 2.20 4.46
N PHE A 172 -4.60 0.93 4.45
CA PHE A 172 -3.68 -0.18 4.70
C PHE A 172 -2.76 -0.30 3.48
N THR A 173 -1.57 0.29 3.58
CA THR A 173 -0.69 0.48 2.44
C THR A 173 0.67 -0.15 2.67
N ASN A 174 1.24 -0.67 1.60
CA ASN A 174 2.56 -1.27 1.58
C ASN A 174 3.40 -0.60 0.49
N ILE A 175 4.67 -0.36 0.77
CA ILE A 175 5.64 0.00 -0.28
C ILE A 175 6.84 -0.94 -0.22
N THR A 176 7.46 -1.18 -1.38
CA THR A 176 8.77 -1.82 -1.45
C THR A 176 9.83 -0.78 -1.80
N LEU A 177 10.88 -0.75 -0.97
CA LEU A 177 12.08 0.05 -1.15
C LEU A 177 13.20 -0.88 -1.63
N ASP A 178 13.80 -0.55 -2.76
CA ASP A 178 14.85 -1.35 -3.38
C ASP A 178 16.23 -1.08 -2.78
N GLN A 179 16.48 0.12 -2.24
CA GLN A 179 17.77 0.65 -1.75
C GLN A 179 18.83 0.83 -2.83
N ARG A 180 18.92 -0.13 -3.75
CA ARG A 180 19.83 -0.15 -4.89
C ARG A 180 19.01 -0.25 -6.16
N VAL A 181 19.45 0.41 -7.22
CA VAL A 181 18.76 0.30 -8.52
C VAL A 181 18.68 -1.19 -8.90
N PRO A 182 17.47 -1.76 -9.06
CA PRO A 182 17.32 -3.16 -9.42
C PRO A 182 18.00 -3.47 -10.75
N LYS A 183 18.69 -4.62 -10.84
CA LYS A 183 19.42 -5.03 -12.06
C LYS A 183 18.52 -5.03 -13.29
N HIS A 184 17.27 -5.49 -13.15
CA HIS A 184 16.30 -5.55 -14.25
C HIS A 184 15.78 -4.18 -14.70
N MET A 185 15.88 -3.13 -13.88
CA MET A 185 15.45 -1.77 -14.22
C MET A 185 16.60 -0.86 -14.65
N LYS A 186 17.85 -1.29 -14.48
CA LYS A 186 19.04 -0.45 -14.63
C LYS A 186 19.10 0.29 -15.98
N ASP A 187 18.73 -0.40 -17.05
CA ASP A 187 18.79 0.11 -18.43
C ASP A 187 17.42 0.59 -18.94
N ASP A 188 16.38 0.55 -18.10
CA ASP A 188 15.05 1.04 -18.46
C ASP A 188 15.00 2.57 -18.43
N SER A 189 14.33 3.15 -19.43
CA SER A 189 14.10 4.59 -19.52
C SER A 189 13.30 5.12 -18.34
N VAL A 190 13.75 6.24 -17.76
CA VAL A 190 13.02 6.89 -16.68
C VAL A 190 11.74 7.55 -17.19
N ILE A 191 10.74 7.65 -16.31
CA ILE A 191 9.43 8.22 -16.66
C ILE A 191 9.23 9.56 -15.96
N ILE A 192 9.12 10.63 -16.75
CA ILE A 192 8.79 11.99 -16.28
C ILE A 192 7.64 12.54 -17.11
N ALA A 193 6.66 13.18 -16.46
CA ALA A 193 5.55 13.85 -17.15
C ALA A 193 4.76 12.95 -18.12
N GLY A 194 4.71 11.64 -17.85
CA GLY A 194 4.03 10.65 -18.68
C GLY A 194 4.80 10.20 -19.92
N LYS A 195 6.12 10.41 -19.94
CA LYS A 195 6.98 10.07 -21.08
C LYS A 195 8.23 9.35 -20.61
N TYR A 196 8.68 8.39 -21.41
CA TYR A 196 10.02 7.82 -21.31
C TYR A 196 11.05 8.87 -21.75
N MET A 197 12.13 8.98 -20.97
CA MET A 197 13.24 9.88 -21.21
C MET A 197 14.45 9.12 -21.77
N GLU A 198 15.47 9.85 -22.21
CA GLU A 198 16.74 9.25 -22.67
C GLU A 198 17.58 8.69 -21.50
N ASP A 199 17.47 9.29 -20.31
CA ASP A 199 18.12 8.78 -19.11
C ASP A 199 17.50 7.45 -18.65
N VAL A 200 18.32 6.63 -17.99
CA VAL A 200 17.94 5.30 -17.46
C VAL A 200 18.03 5.24 -15.95
N TYR A 201 17.25 4.38 -15.29
CA TYR A 201 17.18 4.31 -13.82
C TYR A 201 18.55 4.04 -13.16
N GLY A 202 19.46 3.34 -13.85
CA GLY A 202 20.83 3.09 -13.39
C GLY A 202 21.64 4.34 -13.04
N ASN A 203 21.26 5.51 -13.55
CA ASN A 203 21.96 6.77 -13.31
C ASN A 203 21.54 7.47 -12.00
N PHE A 204 20.52 6.98 -11.29
CA PHE A 204 19.84 7.73 -10.21
C PHE A 204 20.03 7.15 -8.80
N GLN A 205 21.11 6.39 -8.56
CA GLN A 205 21.41 5.83 -7.23
C GLN A 205 21.55 6.92 -6.16
N GLU A 206 22.19 8.04 -6.48
CA GLU A 206 22.35 9.16 -5.53
C GLU A 206 20.98 9.69 -5.08
N GLN A 207 20.02 9.82 -5.99
CA GLN A 207 18.68 10.30 -5.66
C GLN A 207 17.85 9.25 -4.90
N MET A 208 18.06 7.96 -5.16
CA MET A 208 17.52 6.89 -4.32
C MET A 208 18.07 6.99 -2.89
N ASP A 209 19.38 7.22 -2.73
CA ASP A 209 20.01 7.37 -1.41
C ASP A 209 19.45 8.60 -0.67
N MET A 210 19.23 9.72 -1.37
CA MET A 210 18.60 10.92 -0.80
C MET A 210 17.17 10.63 -0.29
N LEU A 211 16.37 9.91 -1.07
CA LEU A 211 15.01 9.52 -0.72
C LEU A 211 15.01 8.57 0.49
N ASN A 212 15.83 7.54 0.46
CA ASN A 212 15.92 6.53 1.53
C ASN A 212 16.41 7.15 2.85
N LYS A 213 17.38 8.07 2.79
CA LYS A 213 17.81 8.85 3.95
C LYS A 213 16.69 9.69 4.55
N ALA A 214 15.93 10.41 3.70
CA ALA A 214 14.77 11.18 4.13
C ALA A 214 13.69 10.27 4.76
N TRP A 215 13.48 9.09 4.19
CA TRP A 215 12.54 8.09 4.67
C TRP A 215 12.86 7.63 6.10
N TRP A 216 14.10 7.15 6.32
CA TRP A 216 14.50 6.65 7.64
C TRP A 216 14.61 7.75 8.68
N LYS A 217 15.08 8.94 8.29
CA LYS A 217 15.03 10.14 9.14
C LYS A 217 13.63 10.38 9.67
N GLN A 218 12.62 10.23 8.82
CA GLN A 218 11.24 10.50 9.21
C GLN A 218 10.56 9.35 9.96
N ARG A 219 10.94 8.10 9.70
CA ARG A 219 10.55 6.98 10.58
C ARG A 219 11.10 7.13 12.00
N LEU A 220 12.31 7.66 12.14
CA LEU A 220 12.92 7.92 13.44
C LEU A 220 12.22 9.04 14.21
N SER A 221 11.76 10.10 13.55
CA SER A 221 11.10 11.22 14.24
C SER A 221 9.73 10.82 14.81
N GLY A 222 8.95 10.04 14.06
CA GLY A 222 7.60 9.64 14.47
C GLY A 222 6.56 10.76 14.32
N ASP A 223 5.42 10.60 14.98
CA ASP A 223 4.40 11.66 15.06
C ASP A 223 4.79 12.77 16.06
N ALA A 224 3.91 13.75 16.26
CA ALA A 224 4.15 14.87 17.19
C ALA A 224 4.41 14.44 18.65
N ASP A 225 3.92 13.26 19.03
CA ASP A 225 4.12 12.66 20.36
C ASP A 225 5.26 11.61 20.34
N GLY A 226 5.99 11.51 19.22
CA GLY A 226 7.08 10.56 19.01
C GLY A 226 6.61 9.12 18.79
N ARG A 227 5.32 8.87 18.56
CA ARG A 227 4.77 7.53 18.30
C ARG A 227 5.19 7.04 16.91
N PRO A 228 5.26 5.70 16.70
CA PRO A 228 5.48 5.14 15.38
C PRO A 228 4.37 5.54 14.41
N GLN A 229 4.75 5.79 13.15
CA GLN A 229 3.82 6.03 12.05
C GLN A 229 3.63 4.72 11.28
N PRO A 230 2.47 4.03 11.43
CA PRO A 230 2.29 2.66 10.96
C PRO A 230 2.26 2.51 9.43
N PHE A 231 2.00 3.59 8.68
CA PHE A 231 1.85 3.52 7.22
C PHE A 231 2.78 4.47 6.45
N PRO A 232 3.03 4.19 5.15
CA PRO A 232 2.86 2.87 4.54
C PRO A 232 3.80 1.85 5.19
N ILE A 233 3.43 0.57 5.21
CA ILE A 233 4.30 -0.48 5.72
C ILE A 233 5.41 -0.71 4.69
N GLU A 234 6.65 -0.42 5.08
CA GLU A 234 7.82 -0.64 4.22
C GLU A 234 8.30 -2.11 4.22
N THR A 235 8.60 -2.60 3.02
CA THR A 235 9.39 -3.82 2.77
C THR A 235 10.69 -3.43 2.10
N LEU A 236 11.80 -3.85 2.67
CA LEU A 236 13.15 -3.56 2.19
C LEU A 236 13.75 -4.77 1.50
N ASN A 237 14.20 -4.62 0.26
CA ASN A 237 14.90 -5.68 -0.44
C ASN A 237 16.33 -5.82 0.11
N VAL A 238 16.72 -7.03 0.50
CA VAL A 238 18.07 -7.37 0.94
C VAL A 238 18.74 -8.17 -0.18
N THR A 239 19.57 -7.48 -0.94
CA THR A 239 20.38 -7.98 -2.05
C THR A 239 21.86 -8.09 -1.65
N GLU A 240 22.71 -8.64 -2.53
CA GLU A 240 24.14 -8.86 -2.23
C GLU A 240 24.89 -7.54 -1.91
N ASP A 241 24.42 -6.43 -2.46
CA ASP A 241 24.95 -5.08 -2.32
C ASP A 241 24.21 -4.22 -1.27
N PHE A 242 23.44 -4.88 -0.40
CA PHE A 242 22.77 -4.25 0.72
C PHE A 242 23.77 -3.57 1.68
N ASP A 243 23.49 -2.33 2.09
CA ASP A 243 24.36 -1.60 3.01
C ASP A 243 24.11 -2.01 4.47
N TRP A 244 24.95 -2.92 4.96
CA TRP A 244 24.92 -3.38 6.35
C TRP A 244 25.41 -2.35 7.37
N ASN A 245 25.92 -1.20 6.92
CA ASN A 245 26.43 -0.14 7.79
C ASN A 245 25.51 1.09 7.84
N ASP A 246 24.28 1.03 7.30
CA ASP A 246 23.31 2.12 7.43
C ASP A 246 22.79 2.23 8.88
N GLU A 247 23.50 3.01 9.69
CA GLU A 247 23.15 3.27 11.09
C GLU A 247 21.75 3.88 11.23
N THR A 248 21.28 4.67 10.26
CA THR A 248 19.98 5.35 10.33
C THR A 248 18.86 4.33 10.18
N LEU A 249 18.98 3.43 9.20
CA LEU A 249 18.09 2.30 9.01
C LEU A 249 18.07 1.39 10.25
N PHE A 250 19.23 0.91 10.72
CA PHE A 250 19.25 -0.03 11.84
C PHE A 250 18.76 0.61 13.15
N LYS A 251 18.97 1.91 13.34
CA LYS A 251 18.37 2.66 14.45
C LYS A 251 16.85 2.75 14.30
N ALA A 252 16.34 2.97 13.09
CA ALA A 252 14.89 2.96 12.83
C ALA A 252 14.29 1.58 13.15
N VAL A 253 14.95 0.51 12.70
CA VAL A 253 14.57 -0.89 13.00
C VAL A 253 14.51 -1.13 14.51
N ALA A 254 15.57 -0.78 15.24
CA ALA A 254 15.66 -1.02 16.67
C ALA A 254 14.60 -0.26 17.48
N LEU A 255 14.26 0.97 17.08
CA LEU A 255 13.33 1.82 17.82
C LEU A 255 11.86 1.66 17.37
N ARG A 256 11.63 1.29 16.11
CA ARG A 256 10.29 1.32 15.50
C ARG A 256 9.76 -0.04 15.07
N GLY A 257 10.60 -1.06 14.95
CA GLY A 257 10.19 -2.43 14.56
C GLY A 257 9.82 -2.56 13.08
N SER A 258 10.22 -1.60 12.24
CA SER A 258 10.08 -1.60 10.77
C SER A 258 11.44 -1.27 10.13
N PRO A 259 11.73 -1.71 8.88
CA PRO A 259 10.87 -2.40 7.91
C PRO A 259 10.73 -3.92 8.08
N TYR A 260 9.87 -4.53 7.25
CA TYR A 260 10.04 -5.94 6.87
C TYR A 260 11.21 -6.11 5.91
N PHE A 261 11.96 -7.20 6.03
CA PHE A 261 13.08 -7.51 5.13
C PHE A 261 12.70 -8.63 4.14
N ALA A 262 12.88 -8.38 2.85
CA ALA A 262 12.79 -9.39 1.80
C ALA A 262 14.19 -9.89 1.47
N ASN A 263 14.52 -11.09 1.96
CA ASN A 263 15.85 -11.69 1.82
C ASN A 263 16.03 -12.39 0.46
N TYR A 264 16.97 -11.89 -0.35
CA TYR A 264 17.39 -12.48 -1.63
C TYR A 264 18.88 -12.90 -1.63
N VAL A 265 19.54 -12.93 -0.47
CA VAL A 265 20.96 -13.34 -0.32
C VAL A 265 21.12 -14.70 0.36
N SER A 266 20.03 -15.29 0.85
CA SER A 266 20.08 -16.61 1.47
C SER A 266 20.45 -17.68 0.45
N PRO A 267 21.43 -18.56 0.72
CA PRO A 267 21.78 -19.66 -0.19
C PRO A 267 20.65 -20.69 -0.36
N ASN A 268 19.60 -20.62 0.48
CA ASN A 268 18.42 -21.47 0.40
C ASN A 268 17.26 -20.82 -0.38
N ILE A 269 17.47 -19.62 -0.94
CA ILE A 269 16.46 -18.87 -1.69
C ILE A 269 16.98 -18.70 -3.11
N ASP A 270 16.43 -19.46 -4.05
CA ASP A 270 16.65 -19.30 -5.49
C ASP A 270 15.59 -18.35 -6.07
N MET A 271 15.66 -17.07 -5.66
CA MET A 271 14.77 -16.00 -6.12
C MET A 271 15.51 -14.67 -6.18
N SER A 272 15.24 -13.92 -7.25
CA SER A 272 15.68 -12.52 -7.43
C SER A 272 14.57 -11.54 -7.06
N PRO A 273 14.86 -10.26 -6.77
CA PRO A 273 13.83 -9.26 -6.47
C PRO A 273 12.73 -9.14 -7.53
N GLU A 274 13.03 -9.36 -8.81
CA GLU A 274 12.07 -9.40 -9.92
C GLU A 274 11.13 -10.62 -9.92
N ASP A 275 11.51 -11.71 -9.27
CA ASP A 275 10.70 -12.94 -9.25
C ASP A 275 9.46 -12.77 -8.36
N VAL A 276 9.45 -11.79 -7.47
CA VAL A 276 8.40 -11.64 -6.46
C VAL A 276 7.86 -10.22 -6.38
N ARG A 277 6.53 -10.09 -6.34
CA ARG A 277 5.86 -8.85 -5.90
C ARG A 277 5.30 -9.00 -4.50
N SER A 278 5.62 -8.06 -3.62
CA SER A 278 5.10 -8.03 -2.25
C SER A 278 3.77 -7.29 -2.25
N MET A 279 2.66 -8.04 -2.10
CA MET A 279 1.29 -7.50 -2.25
C MET A 279 0.67 -7.04 -0.92
N CYS A 280 1.29 -7.36 0.22
CA CYS A 280 0.91 -6.89 1.56
C CYS A 280 1.98 -7.29 2.60
N CYS A 281 1.58 -7.42 3.88
CA CYS A 281 2.39 -7.96 4.98
C CYS A 281 3.08 -9.31 4.70
N ARG A 282 2.44 -10.25 3.98
CA ARG A 282 2.96 -11.63 3.80
C ARG A 282 2.62 -12.29 2.47
N ILE A 283 1.78 -11.67 1.63
CA ILE A 283 1.47 -12.24 0.31
C ILE A 283 2.57 -11.84 -0.66
N ARG A 284 3.20 -12.86 -1.23
CA ARG A 284 4.22 -12.76 -2.26
C ARG A 284 3.68 -13.46 -3.49
N ILE A 285 3.57 -12.74 -4.59
CA ILE A 285 3.23 -13.32 -5.88
C ILE A 285 4.54 -13.74 -6.53
N ASP A 286 4.67 -15.03 -6.86
CA ASP A 286 5.75 -15.53 -7.70
C ASP A 286 5.42 -15.25 -9.17
N ASN A 287 6.18 -14.33 -9.78
CA ASN A 287 6.02 -13.92 -11.16
C ASN A 287 6.34 -15.06 -12.15
N ARG A 288 7.14 -16.05 -11.74
CA ARG A 288 7.50 -17.21 -12.57
C ARG A 288 6.34 -18.20 -12.70
N GLU A 289 5.45 -18.24 -11.71
CA GLU A 289 4.28 -19.12 -11.69
C GLU A 289 2.98 -18.45 -12.17
N LEU A 290 3.04 -17.13 -12.41
CA LEU A 290 1.91 -16.29 -12.77
C LEU A 290 1.40 -16.65 -14.18
N LYS A 291 0.53 -17.65 -14.26
CA LYS A 291 -0.15 -18.01 -15.51
C LYS A 291 -1.05 -16.84 -15.92
N LYS A 292 -0.91 -16.35 -17.16
CA LYS A 292 -1.86 -15.42 -17.79
C LYS A 292 -3.27 -16.01 -17.70
N ARG A 293 -4.04 -15.62 -16.69
CA ARG A 293 -5.48 -15.86 -16.61
C ARG A 293 -6.19 -14.57 -16.99
N GLY A 294 -6.10 -14.23 -18.28
CA GLY A 294 -6.90 -13.14 -18.84
C GLY A 294 -8.39 -13.49 -18.77
N GLY A 295 -9.21 -12.56 -18.26
CA GLY A 295 -10.67 -12.67 -18.26
C GLY A 295 -11.35 -12.04 -17.04
N GLY A 296 -12.33 -11.17 -17.29
CA GLY A 296 -13.18 -10.51 -16.28
C GLY A 296 -12.66 -9.16 -15.77
N PHE A 297 -13.50 -8.44 -15.03
CA PHE A 297 -13.19 -7.10 -14.45
C PHE A 297 -12.02 -7.09 -13.45
N PHE A 298 -11.59 -8.26 -12.97
CA PHE A 298 -10.60 -8.42 -11.90
C PHE A 298 -9.43 -9.36 -12.27
N GLY A 299 -9.27 -9.69 -13.56
CA GLY A 299 -8.17 -10.54 -14.02
C GLY A 299 -6.82 -9.80 -14.03
N ALA A 300 -5.77 -10.42 -13.53
CA ALA A 300 -4.41 -9.87 -13.57
C ALA A 300 -3.81 -10.02 -14.99
N HIS A 301 -3.26 -8.93 -15.51
CA HIS A 301 -2.37 -8.93 -16.67
C HIS A 301 -0.95 -8.69 -16.14
N PRO A 302 -0.07 -9.72 -16.12
CA PRO A 302 1.35 -9.51 -15.86
C PRO A 302 2.00 -8.73 -16.99
#